data_AF-A0A2K6H0N0-F1
#
_entry.id   AF-A0A2K6H0N0-F1
#
_cell.length_a   1.000
_cell.length_b   1.000
_cell.length_c   1.000
_cell.angle_alpha   90.00
_cell.angle_beta   90.00
_cell.angle_gamma   90.00
#
_symmetry.space_group_name_H-M   'P 1'
#
loop_
_entity.id
_entity.type
_entity.pdbx_description
1 polymer ?
#
loop_
_entity_poly.entity_id
_entity_poly.type
_entity_poly.pdbx_seq_one_letter_code
_entity_poly.pdbx_strand_id
1 'polypeptide(L)'
;MVPRLLLRAWPRGPALCPGAPCRPLSAGTGPGQYLQHSVVPTMHYQDSLPRLPIPKLEDTIRRYLSAQKPLLDDGQFRKTEQFCKSFENGIGKELHKQLVAQDKQNKHTSYISGQGFDRHLFALRYLAAAKGIALPELYLDPAYRQINHNILSTSTLTSPAVSIGGFAPVVPDGFGIGYAVHDNWIGCNVSSYPGRNAREFLQCVEKALGDMFDALEGKPIKT
;
A
#
# COMPACT_ATOMS: atom_id res chain seq x y z
N MET A 1 29.20 18.01 12.56
CA MET A 1 27.89 18.67 12.78
C MET A 1 26.89 17.54 12.98
N VAL A 2 26.33 17.35 14.18
CA VAL A 2 25.54 16.16 14.53
C VAL A 2 24.11 16.32 13.99
N PRO A 3 23.57 15.36 13.21
CA PRO A 3 22.16 15.38 12.82
C PRO A 3 21.27 15.28 14.07
N ARG A 4 20.40 16.26 14.30
CA ARG A 4 19.40 16.20 15.37
C ARG A 4 18.09 15.66 14.80
N LEU A 5 17.64 14.51 15.30
CA LEU A 5 16.28 14.04 15.09
C LEU A 5 15.32 14.96 15.85
N LEU A 6 14.44 15.67 15.14
CA LEU A 6 13.42 16.52 15.72
C LEU A 6 12.09 15.76 15.81
N LEU A 7 11.91 14.99 16.89
CA LEU A 7 10.61 14.47 17.27
C LEU A 7 9.80 15.57 17.98
N ARG A 8 8.98 16.32 17.23
CA ARG A 8 7.99 17.22 17.86
C ARG A 8 6.75 16.42 18.24
N ALA A 9 6.59 16.13 19.52
CA ALA A 9 5.31 15.69 20.06
C ALA A 9 4.31 16.87 19.96
N TRP A 10 3.29 16.72 19.11
CA TRP A 10 2.19 17.68 19.10
C TRP A 10 1.32 17.45 20.35
N PRO A 11 0.96 18.49 21.14
CA PRO A 11 0.01 18.34 22.23
C PRO A 11 -1.30 17.78 21.70
N ARG A 12 -1.83 16.73 22.36
CA ARG A 12 -3.12 16.15 22.04
C ARG A 12 -4.18 17.23 22.23
N GLY A 13 -4.86 17.62 21.14
CA GLY A 13 -6.13 18.33 21.24
C GLY A 13 -7.16 17.45 21.96
N PRO A 14 -8.18 18.04 22.60
CA PRO A 14 -9.19 17.29 23.33
C PRO A 14 -9.88 16.28 22.40
N ALA A 15 -10.17 15.09 22.94
CA ALA A 15 -10.95 14.08 22.25
C ALA A 15 -12.32 14.67 21.88
N LEU A 16 -12.69 14.61 20.61
CA LEU A 16 -14.03 14.96 20.16
C LEU A 16 -15.02 14.00 20.84
N CYS A 17 -15.87 14.53 21.71
CA CYS A 17 -16.91 13.78 22.41
C CYS A 17 -17.84 13.08 21.39
N PRO A 18 -18.30 11.85 21.68
CA PRO A 18 -19.34 11.21 20.89
C PRO A 18 -20.66 11.92 21.18
N GLY A 19 -21.14 12.73 20.23
CA GLY A 19 -22.38 13.50 20.39
C GLY A 19 -22.42 14.85 19.69
N ALA A 20 -21.34 15.30 19.04
CA ALA A 20 -21.42 16.47 18.18
C ALA A 20 -22.35 16.18 16.98
N PRO A 21 -23.39 16.99 16.72
CA PRO A 21 -24.27 16.77 15.58
C PRO A 21 -23.44 16.79 14.30
N CYS A 22 -23.54 15.73 13.48
CA CYS A 22 -23.01 15.73 12.13
C CYS A 22 -23.52 16.98 11.43
N ARG A 23 -22.61 17.90 11.09
CA ARG A 23 -22.92 19.02 10.21
C ARG A 23 -23.55 18.39 8.94
N PRO A 24 -24.78 18.76 8.55
CA PRO A 24 -25.30 18.31 7.28
C PRO A 24 -24.32 18.78 6.21
N LEU A 25 -23.85 17.84 5.38
CA LEU A 25 -23.12 18.16 4.17
C LEU A 25 -24.08 18.94 3.27
N SER A 26 -23.99 20.27 3.39
CA SER A 26 -24.60 21.32 2.60
C SER A 26 -25.73 20.90 1.65
N ALA A 27 -26.97 21.03 2.11
CA ALA A 27 -28.15 21.19 1.25
C ALA A 27 -28.29 22.67 0.84
N GLY A 28 -27.22 23.28 0.31
CA GLY A 28 -27.21 24.67 -0.15
C GLY A 28 -27.07 24.74 -1.66
N THR A 29 -28.02 25.39 -2.34
CA THR A 29 -28.05 25.63 -3.80
C THR A 29 -27.07 26.73 -4.27
N GLY A 30 -25.87 26.77 -3.69
CA GLY A 30 -24.77 27.66 -4.11
C GLY A 30 -23.65 26.87 -4.80
N PRO A 31 -22.75 27.50 -5.58
CA PRO A 31 -21.59 26.83 -6.13
C PRO A 31 -20.84 26.15 -4.98
N GLY A 32 -20.70 24.82 -5.06
CA GLY A 32 -20.21 24.00 -3.96
C GLY A 32 -18.94 24.60 -3.34
N GLN A 33 -18.91 24.72 -2.02
CA GLN A 33 -17.74 25.24 -1.30
C GLN A 33 -16.59 24.24 -1.43
N TYR A 34 -15.83 24.34 -2.51
CA TYR A 34 -14.54 23.70 -2.64
C TYR A 34 -13.54 24.42 -1.72
N LEU A 35 -12.67 23.68 -1.04
CA LEU A 35 -11.57 24.26 -0.27
C LEU A 35 -10.63 25.09 -1.16
N GLN A 36 -10.46 24.66 -2.42
CA GLN A 36 -9.75 25.39 -3.46
C GLN A 36 -10.28 24.94 -4.82
N HIS A 37 -10.47 25.90 -5.74
CA HIS A 37 -10.87 25.60 -7.11
C HIS A 37 -9.61 25.46 -7.96
N SER A 38 -9.32 24.24 -8.42
CA SER A 38 -8.23 24.00 -9.37
C SER A 38 -8.64 24.51 -10.75
N VAL A 39 -7.76 25.24 -11.42
CA VAL A 39 -7.93 25.65 -12.83
C VAL A 39 -7.93 24.43 -13.75
N VAL A 40 -7.23 23.36 -13.33
CA VAL A 40 -7.08 22.13 -14.10
C VAL A 40 -7.91 21.03 -13.44
N PRO A 41 -8.89 20.42 -14.15
CA PRO A 41 -9.64 19.28 -13.64
C PRO A 41 -8.72 18.12 -13.24
N THR A 42 -9.10 17.35 -12.22
CA THR A 42 -8.28 16.24 -11.67
C THR A 42 -7.76 15.26 -12.73
N MET A 43 -8.57 14.97 -13.76
CA MET A 43 -8.25 14.00 -14.81
C MET A 43 -7.79 14.64 -16.13
N HIS A 44 -7.45 15.93 -16.14
CA HIS A 44 -7.14 16.67 -17.37
C HIS A 44 -6.01 16.04 -18.21
N TYR A 45 -4.97 15.51 -17.56
CA TYR A 45 -3.83 14.88 -18.24
C TYR A 45 -3.97 13.35 -18.40
N GLN A 46 -5.13 12.77 -18.09
CA GLN A 46 -5.31 11.32 -18.06
C GLN A 46 -5.05 10.67 -19.43
N ASP A 47 -5.48 11.32 -20.50
CA ASP A 47 -5.33 10.83 -21.88
C ASP A 47 -3.88 10.92 -22.37
N SER A 48 -3.03 11.71 -21.72
CA SER A 48 -1.60 11.84 -22.03
C SER A 48 -0.73 10.80 -21.33
N LEU A 49 -1.27 10.05 -20.35
CA LEU A 49 -0.48 9.05 -19.62
C LEU A 49 -0.22 7.82 -20.50
N PRO A 50 1.02 7.29 -20.49
CA PRO A 50 1.33 6.07 -21.23
C PRO A 50 0.53 4.90 -20.66
N ARG A 51 0.07 4.01 -21.54
CA ARG A 51 -0.57 2.77 -21.12
C ARG A 51 0.47 1.81 -20.54
N LEU A 52 0.16 1.24 -19.38
CA LEU A 52 0.96 0.18 -18.80
C LEU A 52 0.48 -1.17 -19.36
N PRO A 53 1.39 -2.02 -19.87
CA PRO A 53 1.01 -3.32 -20.41
C PRO A 53 0.66 -4.29 -19.28
N ILE A 54 -0.30 -5.18 -19.55
CA ILE A 54 -0.57 -6.31 -18.66
C ILE A 54 0.68 -7.21 -18.62
N PRO A 55 1.25 -7.52 -17.44
CA PRO A 55 2.38 -8.42 -17.32
C PRO A 55 2.00 -9.85 -17.71
N LYS A 56 2.98 -10.62 -18.17
CA LYS A 56 2.82 -12.06 -18.39
C LYS A 56 2.37 -12.75 -17.10
N LEU A 57 1.54 -13.78 -17.24
CA LEU A 57 1.03 -14.55 -16.09
C LEU A 57 2.19 -15.22 -15.35
N GLU A 58 3.14 -15.78 -16.08
CA GLU A 58 4.32 -16.48 -15.56
C GLU A 58 5.18 -15.54 -14.69
N ASP A 59 5.39 -14.30 -15.15
CA ASP A 59 6.13 -13.27 -14.41
C ASP A 59 5.41 -12.85 -13.12
N THR A 60 4.08 -12.83 -13.17
CA THR A 60 3.24 -12.48 -12.01
C THR A 60 3.34 -13.56 -10.94
N ILE A 61 3.22 -14.83 -11.33
CA ILE A 61 3.33 -15.97 -10.42
C ILE A 61 4.73 -16.08 -9.83
N ARG A 62 5.77 -15.92 -10.65
CA ARG A 62 7.16 -15.89 -10.19
C ARG A 62 7.39 -14.82 -9.12
N ARG A 63 6.95 -13.58 -9.36
CA ARG A 63 7.11 -12.47 -8.40
C ARG A 63 6.29 -12.69 -7.13
N TYR A 64 5.07 -13.20 -7.25
CA TYR A 64 4.24 -13.55 -6.10
C TYR A 64 4.93 -14.60 -5.22
N LEU A 65 5.47 -15.67 -5.81
CA LEU A 65 6.24 -16.68 -5.07
C LEU A 65 7.52 -16.10 -4.45
N SER A 66 8.25 -15.23 -5.15
CA SER A 66 9.41 -14.53 -4.57
C SER A 66 9.03 -13.69 -3.34
N ALA A 67 7.86 -13.03 -3.36
CA ALA A 67 7.37 -12.24 -2.24
C ALA A 67 6.84 -13.11 -1.08
N GLN A 68 6.32 -14.30 -1.37
CA GLN A 68 5.87 -15.26 -0.34
C GLN A 68 7.02 -15.96 0.37
N LYS A 69 8.13 -16.21 -0.31
CA LYS A 69 9.27 -16.98 0.22
C LYS A 69 9.78 -16.52 1.60
N PRO A 70 9.95 -15.22 1.91
CA PRO A 70 10.36 -14.78 3.24
C PRO A 70 9.25 -14.80 4.29
N LEU A 71 7.98 -15.02 3.90
CA LEU A 71 6.81 -14.94 4.77
C LEU A 71 6.32 -16.31 5.26
N LEU A 72 6.72 -17.38 4.57
CA LEU A 72 6.20 -18.73 4.74
C LEU A 72 7.29 -19.71 5.16
N ASP A 73 6.91 -20.76 5.89
CA ASP A 73 7.76 -21.93 6.07
C ASP A 73 7.81 -22.81 4.79
N ASP A 74 8.74 -23.78 4.75
CA ASP A 74 8.94 -24.64 3.58
C ASP A 74 7.69 -25.45 3.20
N GLY A 75 6.88 -25.88 4.17
CA GLY A 75 5.69 -26.68 3.93
C GLY A 75 4.56 -25.84 3.34
N GLN A 76 4.32 -24.66 3.93
CA GLN A 76 3.40 -23.65 3.44
C GLN A 76 3.79 -23.21 2.03
N PHE A 77 5.07 -22.90 1.81
CA PHE A 77 5.57 -22.44 0.52
C PHE A 77 5.35 -23.48 -0.59
N ARG A 78 5.66 -24.76 -0.34
CA ARG A 78 5.40 -25.85 -1.32
C ARG A 78 3.93 -25.96 -1.69
N LYS A 79 3.02 -25.77 -0.73
CA LYS A 79 1.58 -25.78 -0.98
C LYS A 79 1.16 -24.59 -1.84
N THR A 80 1.64 -23.38 -1.52
CA THR A 80 1.41 -22.18 -2.33
C THR A 80 1.96 -22.35 -3.75
N GLU A 81 3.14 -22.97 -3.92
CA GLU A 81 3.68 -23.29 -5.25
C GLU A 81 2.77 -24.22 -6.05
N GLN A 82 2.17 -25.23 -5.42
CA GLN A 82 1.22 -26.13 -6.08
C GLN A 82 -0.03 -25.37 -6.56
N PHE A 83 -0.60 -24.51 -5.72
CA PHE A 83 -1.74 -23.67 -6.11
C PHE A 83 -1.39 -22.70 -7.23
N CYS A 84 -0.22 -22.07 -7.17
CA CYS A 84 0.31 -21.22 -8.24
C CYS A 84 0.43 -21.98 -9.56
N LYS A 85 1.03 -23.17 -9.56
CA LYS A 85 1.18 -24.00 -10.77
C LYS A 85 -0.16 -24.46 -11.32
N SER A 86 -1.10 -24.86 -10.46
CA SER A 86 -2.46 -25.23 -10.85
C SER A 86 -3.19 -24.05 -11.50
N PHE A 87 -3.09 -22.86 -10.90
CA PHE A 87 -3.69 -21.64 -11.44
C PHE A 87 -3.07 -21.23 -12.78
N GLU A 88 -1.74 -21.20 -12.88
CA GLU A 88 -0.98 -20.81 -14.07
C GLU A 88 -1.25 -21.74 -15.27
N ASN A 89 -1.33 -23.06 -15.03
CA ASN A 89 -1.60 -24.05 -16.08
C ASN A 89 -3.10 -24.29 -16.33
N GLY A 90 -3.96 -23.79 -15.44
CA GLY A 90 -5.40 -23.96 -15.50
C GLY A 90 -6.14 -22.65 -15.76
N ILE A 91 -7.10 -22.34 -14.89
CA ILE A 91 -8.05 -21.23 -15.08
C ILE A 91 -7.37 -19.85 -15.18
N GLY A 92 -6.20 -19.66 -14.57
CA GLY A 92 -5.45 -18.41 -14.63
C GLY A 92 -5.05 -18.03 -16.05
N LYS A 93 -4.69 -19.00 -16.89
CA LYS A 93 -4.34 -18.77 -18.30
C LYS A 93 -5.51 -18.25 -19.11
N GLU A 94 -6.70 -18.81 -18.89
CA GLU A 94 -7.92 -18.38 -19.58
C GLU A 94 -8.37 -17.00 -19.11
N LEU A 95 -8.35 -16.76 -17.79
CA LEU A 95 -8.63 -15.44 -17.22
C LEU A 95 -7.64 -14.38 -17.76
N HIS A 96 -6.36 -14.70 -17.83
CA HIS A 96 -5.34 -13.78 -18.36
C HIS A 96 -5.55 -13.48 -19.84
N LYS A 97 -5.83 -14.49 -20.67
CA LYS A 97 -6.16 -14.30 -22.10
C LYS A 97 -7.35 -13.36 -22.28
N GLN A 98 -8.39 -13.52 -21.46
CA GLN A 98 -9.57 -12.67 -21.50
C GLN A 98 -9.28 -11.24 -21.01
N LEU A 99 -8.50 -11.08 -19.95
CA LEU A 99 -8.07 -9.78 -19.45
C LEU A 99 -7.29 -9.01 -20.53
N VAL A 100 -6.37 -9.67 -21.24
CA VAL A 100 -5.64 -9.09 -22.37
C VAL A 100 -6.56 -8.72 -23.52
N ALA A 101 -7.56 -9.55 -23.84
CA ALA A 101 -8.55 -9.23 -24.88
C ALA A 101 -9.40 -8.00 -24.50
N GLN A 102 -9.80 -7.87 -23.24
CA GLN A 102 -10.53 -6.70 -22.74
C GLN A 102 -9.68 -5.44 -22.75
N ASP A 103 -8.40 -5.51 -22.34
CA ASP A 103 -7.48 -4.38 -22.38
C ASP A 103 -7.27 -3.85 -23.81
N LYS A 104 -7.17 -4.74 -24.80
CA LYS A 104 -7.09 -4.35 -26.22
C LYS A 104 -8.33 -3.59 -26.72
N GLN A 105 -9.50 -3.87 -26.15
CA GLN A 105 -10.76 -3.19 -26.52
C GLN A 105 -10.97 -1.88 -25.74
N ASN A 106 -10.36 -1.75 -24.56
CA ASN A 106 -10.44 -0.54 -23.76
C ASN A 106 -9.68 0.61 -24.44
N LYS A 107 -10.32 1.78 -24.54
CA LYS A 107 -9.70 3.01 -25.06
C LYS A 107 -9.01 3.85 -23.98
N HIS A 108 -9.32 3.57 -22.71
CA HIS A 108 -8.74 4.25 -21.54
C HIS A 108 -7.41 3.63 -21.11
N THR A 109 -6.70 4.32 -20.21
CA THR A 109 -5.45 3.86 -19.61
C THR A 109 -5.68 2.67 -18.67
N SER A 110 -4.81 1.67 -18.77
CA SER A 110 -4.75 0.55 -17.83
C SER A 110 -3.71 0.83 -16.75
N TYR A 111 -4.06 0.62 -15.49
CA TYR A 111 -3.18 0.82 -14.32
C TYR A 111 -2.57 -0.50 -13.82
N ILE A 112 -2.62 -1.56 -14.60
CA ILE A 112 -1.89 -2.79 -14.28
C ILE A 112 -0.43 -2.55 -14.67
N SER A 113 0.45 -2.42 -13.67
CA SER A 113 1.87 -2.20 -13.92
C SER A 113 2.57 -3.51 -14.24
N GLY A 114 3.44 -3.49 -15.25
CA GLY A 114 4.24 -4.64 -15.66
C GLY A 114 5.29 -5.09 -14.64
N GLN A 115 5.41 -4.43 -13.48
CA GLN A 115 6.44 -4.69 -12.46
C GLN A 115 5.90 -5.30 -11.16
N GLY A 116 4.60 -5.19 -10.87
CA GLY A 116 3.98 -5.79 -9.69
C GLY A 116 3.28 -7.12 -9.99
N PHE A 117 2.78 -7.78 -8.94
CA PHE A 117 1.87 -8.93 -9.07
C PHE A 117 0.46 -8.62 -8.53
N ASP A 118 0.34 -7.72 -7.54
CA ASP A 118 -0.89 -7.46 -6.78
C ASP A 118 -2.07 -7.06 -7.66
N ARG A 119 -1.88 -6.03 -8.49
CA ARG A 119 -2.94 -5.51 -9.37
C ARG A 119 -3.37 -6.51 -10.42
N HIS A 120 -2.42 -7.31 -10.93
CA HIS A 120 -2.73 -8.34 -11.92
C HIS A 120 -3.52 -9.50 -11.27
N LEU A 121 -3.06 -10.04 -10.13
CA LEU A 121 -3.79 -11.08 -9.40
C LEU A 121 -5.16 -10.59 -8.92
N PHE A 122 -5.27 -9.33 -8.50
CA PHE A 122 -6.54 -8.69 -8.16
C PHE A 122 -7.48 -8.62 -9.38
N ALA A 123 -7.00 -8.17 -10.54
CA ALA A 123 -7.80 -8.09 -11.75
C ALA A 123 -8.31 -9.48 -12.19
N LEU A 124 -7.45 -10.51 -12.15
CA LEU A 124 -7.84 -11.89 -12.47
C LEU A 124 -8.89 -12.44 -11.48
N ARG A 125 -8.73 -12.15 -10.18
CA ARG A 125 -9.72 -12.50 -9.14
C ARG A 125 -11.07 -11.82 -9.40
N TYR A 126 -11.05 -10.53 -9.70
CA TYR A 126 -12.25 -9.75 -10.01
C TYR A 126 -12.95 -10.28 -11.26
N LEU A 127 -12.17 -10.60 -12.30
CA LEU A 127 -12.69 -11.16 -13.54
C LEU A 127 -13.32 -12.54 -13.34
N ALA A 128 -12.71 -13.40 -12.50
CA ALA A 128 -13.30 -14.68 -12.12
C ALA A 128 -14.67 -14.50 -11.45
N ALA A 129 -14.74 -13.59 -10.46
CA ALA A 129 -15.99 -13.28 -9.77
C ALA A 129 -17.06 -12.71 -10.71
N ALA A 130 -16.70 -11.77 -11.58
CA ALA A 130 -17.61 -11.18 -12.56
C ALA A 130 -18.21 -12.20 -13.55
N LYS A 131 -17.55 -13.36 -13.71
CA LYS A 131 -17.97 -14.45 -14.58
C LYS A 131 -18.66 -15.59 -13.84
N GLY A 132 -18.88 -15.46 -12.53
CA GLY A 132 -19.43 -16.53 -11.70
C GLY A 132 -18.53 -17.77 -11.62
N ILE A 133 -17.23 -17.62 -11.91
CA ILE A 133 -16.26 -18.70 -11.78
C ILE A 133 -15.98 -18.87 -10.28
N ALA A 134 -16.03 -20.12 -9.80
CA ALA A 134 -15.67 -20.44 -8.42
C ALA A 134 -14.25 -19.93 -8.11
N LEU A 135 -14.08 -19.32 -6.94
CA LEU A 135 -12.83 -18.64 -6.60
C LEU A 135 -11.65 -19.64 -6.62
N PRO A 136 -10.64 -19.44 -7.49
CA PRO A 136 -9.51 -20.37 -7.60
C PRO A 136 -8.75 -20.57 -6.28
N GLU A 137 -8.21 -21.77 -6.06
CA GLU A 137 -7.55 -22.17 -4.80
C GLU A 137 -6.40 -21.24 -4.39
N LEU A 138 -5.67 -20.66 -5.36
CA LEU A 138 -4.65 -19.64 -5.12
C LEU A 138 -5.17 -18.50 -4.23
N TYR A 139 -6.42 -18.07 -4.40
CA TYR A 139 -7.01 -16.97 -3.64
C TYR A 139 -7.65 -17.40 -2.32
N LEU A 140 -7.82 -18.72 -2.12
CA LEU A 140 -8.28 -19.33 -0.87
C LEU A 140 -7.10 -19.69 0.05
N ASP A 141 -5.89 -19.75 -0.50
CA ASP A 141 -4.65 -19.97 0.23
C ASP A 141 -4.49 -18.96 1.38
N PRO A 142 -4.30 -19.41 2.64
CA PRO A 142 -3.96 -18.54 3.75
C PRO A 142 -2.79 -17.59 3.46
N ALA A 143 -1.80 -18.02 2.67
CA ALA A 143 -0.69 -17.18 2.26
C ALA A 143 -1.13 -15.96 1.43
N TYR A 144 -2.13 -16.12 0.56
CA TYR A 144 -2.69 -15.02 -0.22
C TYR A 144 -3.42 -14.01 0.68
N ARG A 145 -4.11 -14.49 1.72
CA ARG A 145 -4.71 -13.59 2.73
C ARG A 145 -3.64 -12.85 3.51
N GLN A 146 -2.59 -13.54 3.95
CA GLN A 146 -1.53 -12.98 4.78
C GLN A 146 -0.75 -11.88 4.06
N ILE A 147 -0.34 -12.10 2.81
CA ILE A 147 0.42 -11.09 2.05
C ILE A 147 -0.41 -9.83 1.75
N ASN A 148 -1.74 -9.95 1.68
CA ASN A 148 -2.65 -8.82 1.52
C ASN A 148 -3.06 -8.15 2.85
N HIS A 149 -2.63 -8.70 3.99
CA HIS A 149 -2.87 -8.15 5.33
C HIS A 149 -1.72 -7.24 5.75
N ASN A 150 -1.76 -6.00 5.26
CA ASN A 150 -0.66 -5.03 5.37
C ASN A 150 -0.54 -4.43 6.78
N ILE A 151 0.16 -5.12 7.69
CA ILE A 151 0.45 -4.64 9.06
C ILE A 151 1.26 -3.34 9.03
N LEU A 152 2.26 -3.25 8.17
CA LEU A 152 3.05 -2.04 7.97
C LEU A 152 2.62 -1.37 6.67
N SER A 153 1.67 -0.44 6.76
CA SER A 153 1.27 0.36 5.61
C SER A 153 2.05 1.67 5.63
N THR A 154 2.86 1.91 4.61
CA THR A 154 3.79 3.05 4.54
C THR A 154 3.50 3.93 3.33
N SER A 155 3.65 5.23 3.48
CA SER A 155 3.64 6.19 2.37
C SER A 155 4.62 7.32 2.62
N THR A 156 5.25 7.80 1.55
CA THR A 156 6.17 8.94 1.58
C THR A 156 5.59 10.12 0.84
N LEU A 157 5.86 11.33 1.34
CA LEU A 157 5.48 12.57 0.69
C LEU A 157 6.51 13.65 1.01
N THR A 158 7.39 13.92 0.05
CA THR A 158 8.38 14.99 0.16
C THR A 158 7.97 16.15 -0.74
N SER A 159 7.60 17.28 -0.15
CA SER A 159 7.34 18.54 -0.84
C SER A 159 7.60 19.70 0.10
N PRO A 160 8.20 20.82 -0.35
CA PRO A 160 8.34 22.03 0.47
C PRO A 160 6.99 22.58 0.97
N ALA A 161 5.89 22.23 0.30
CA ALA A 161 4.54 22.65 0.67
C ALA A 161 3.90 21.77 1.76
N VAL A 162 4.52 20.64 2.13
CA VAL A 162 3.95 19.67 3.07
C VAL A 162 4.80 19.64 4.34
N SER A 163 4.18 19.99 5.47
CA SER A 163 4.86 19.89 6.77
C SER A 163 4.82 18.46 7.34
N ILE A 164 3.67 17.79 7.25
CA ILE A 164 3.47 16.41 7.72
C ILE A 164 2.27 15.80 7.00
N GLY A 165 2.34 14.51 6.70
CA GLY A 165 1.22 13.70 6.22
C GLY A 165 0.92 12.56 7.20
N GLY A 166 -0.26 11.97 7.11
CA GLY A 166 -0.63 10.84 7.96
C GLY A 166 -1.92 10.17 7.48
N PHE A 167 -2.04 8.89 7.79
CA PHE A 167 -3.22 8.07 7.53
C PHE A 167 -3.34 7.02 8.64
N ALA A 168 -4.54 6.50 8.85
CA ALA A 168 -4.80 5.44 9.84
C ALA A 168 -4.28 4.07 9.33
N PRO A 169 -4.08 3.07 10.20
CA PRO A 169 -3.75 1.72 9.76
C PRO A 169 -4.84 1.15 8.84
N VAL A 170 -4.42 0.33 7.86
CA VAL A 170 -5.32 -0.33 6.89
C VAL A 170 -5.87 -1.68 7.40
N VAL A 171 -5.36 -2.16 8.53
CA VAL A 171 -5.83 -3.36 9.24
C VAL A 171 -5.90 -3.08 10.75
N PRO A 172 -6.77 -3.75 11.52
CA PRO A 172 -6.99 -3.47 12.95
C PRO A 172 -5.74 -3.60 13.84
N ASP A 173 -4.81 -4.48 13.46
CA ASP A 173 -3.55 -4.75 14.14
C ASP A 173 -2.35 -4.13 13.41
N GLY A 174 -2.57 -3.08 12.61
CA GLY A 174 -1.53 -2.46 11.79
C GLY A 174 -1.02 -1.11 12.31
N PHE A 175 -0.09 -0.57 11.53
CA PHE A 175 0.42 0.80 11.60
C PHE A 175 0.17 1.52 10.28
N GLY A 176 -0.22 2.80 10.36
CA GLY A 176 -0.17 3.73 9.23
C GLY A 176 1.05 4.63 9.39
N ILE A 177 1.99 4.57 8.45
CA ILE A 177 3.32 5.19 8.58
C ILE A 177 3.51 6.19 7.44
N GLY A 178 3.29 7.48 7.74
CA GLY A 178 3.70 8.57 6.87
C GLY A 178 5.14 8.96 7.18
N TYR A 179 6.02 9.03 6.19
CA TYR A 179 7.40 9.45 6.40
C TYR A 179 7.91 10.42 5.32
N ALA A 180 8.96 11.16 5.65
CA ALA A 180 9.66 12.03 4.71
C ALA A 180 11.15 12.03 5.04
N VAL A 181 11.98 11.93 3.99
CA VAL A 181 13.44 12.04 4.09
C VAL A 181 13.81 13.40 3.49
N HIS A 182 14.35 14.28 4.33
CA HIS A 182 14.86 15.59 3.96
C HIS A 182 16.38 15.60 4.00
N ASP A 183 17.01 16.63 3.43
CA ASP A 183 18.47 16.75 3.31
C ASP A 183 19.22 16.52 4.64
N ASN A 184 18.64 16.98 5.75
CA ASN A 184 19.31 16.99 7.06
C ASN A 184 18.55 16.23 8.16
N TRP A 185 17.39 15.64 7.87
CA TRP A 185 16.58 14.96 8.87
C TRP A 185 15.53 14.02 8.25
N ILE A 186 15.05 13.07 9.04
CA ILE A 186 13.98 12.15 8.66
C ILE A 186 12.80 12.37 9.61
N GLY A 187 11.60 12.50 9.04
CA GLY A 187 10.34 12.64 9.79
C GLY A 187 9.47 11.40 9.64
N CYS A 188 8.86 10.96 10.75
CA CYS A 188 7.90 9.86 10.78
C CYS A 188 6.65 10.27 11.57
N ASN A 189 5.48 10.02 10.99
CA ASN A 189 4.17 10.16 11.61
C ASN A 189 3.48 8.79 11.60
N VAL A 190 3.30 8.21 12.78
CA VAL A 190 2.79 6.83 12.93
C VAL A 190 1.47 6.82 13.66
N SER A 191 0.48 6.16 13.07
CA SER A 191 -0.82 5.88 13.67
C SER A 191 -0.94 4.40 14.02
N SER A 192 -1.71 4.09 15.07
CA SER A 192 -2.07 2.72 15.45
C SER A 192 -3.44 2.67 16.10
N TYR A 193 -4.12 1.53 16.00
CA TYR A 193 -5.29 1.19 16.83
C TYR A 193 -4.84 0.57 18.18
N PRO A 194 -5.74 0.35 19.16
CA PRO A 194 -5.36 -0.15 20.49
C PRO A 194 -4.56 -1.47 20.51
N GLY A 195 -4.65 -2.30 19.47
CA GLY A 195 -3.87 -3.54 19.34
C GLY A 195 -2.37 -3.33 19.06
N ARG A 196 -1.91 -2.09 18.90
CA ARG A 196 -0.53 -1.74 18.57
C ARG A 196 -0.10 -0.44 19.27
N ASN A 197 1.20 -0.31 19.52
CA ASN A 197 1.78 0.83 20.23
C ASN A 197 2.62 1.72 19.29
N ALA A 198 2.02 2.77 18.72
CA ALA A 198 2.73 3.70 17.83
C ALA A 198 3.89 4.43 18.51
N ARG A 199 3.80 4.71 19.81
CA ARG A 199 4.88 5.40 20.55
C ARG A 199 6.11 4.52 20.67
N GLU A 200 5.92 3.28 21.10
CA GLU A 200 7.02 2.29 21.21
C GLU A 200 7.61 2.00 19.84
N PHE A 201 6.78 1.83 18.80
CA PHE A 201 7.26 1.66 17.43
C PHE A 201 8.16 2.84 16.99
N LEU A 202 7.76 4.09 17.26
CA LEU A 202 8.59 5.27 16.96
C LEU A 202 9.91 5.29 17.73
N GLN A 203 9.93 4.84 18.98
CA GLN A 203 11.18 4.70 19.76
C GLN A 203 12.11 3.65 19.14
N CYS A 204 11.56 2.53 18.67
CA CYS A 204 12.34 1.53 17.94
C CYS A 204 12.88 2.09 16.61
N VAL A 205 12.09 2.86 15.87
CA VAL A 205 12.53 3.52 14.63
C VAL A 205 13.67 4.51 14.91
N GLU A 206 13.55 5.33 15.95
CA GLU A 206 14.61 6.26 16.37
C GLU A 206 15.90 5.51 16.73
N LYS A 207 15.80 4.44 17.54
CA LYS A 207 16.96 3.61 17.89
C LYS A 207 17.60 2.99 16.64
N ALA A 208 16.79 2.38 15.77
CA ALA A 208 17.29 1.72 14.56
C ALA A 208 17.98 2.70 13.61
N LEU A 209 17.43 3.91 13.44
CA LEU A 209 18.10 4.98 12.71
C LEU A 209 19.43 5.33 13.38
N GLY A 210 19.45 5.54 14.68
CA GLY A 210 20.68 5.80 15.44
C GLY A 210 21.75 4.74 15.23
N ASP A 211 21.38 3.46 15.33
CA ASP A 211 22.29 2.33 15.12
C ASP A 211 22.84 2.30 13.66
N MET A 212 21.99 2.60 12.67
CA MET A 212 22.42 2.69 11.26
C MET A 212 23.39 3.86 11.03
N PHE A 213 23.14 5.03 11.63
CA PHE A 213 24.06 6.18 11.54
C PHE A 213 25.40 5.88 12.23
N ASP A 214 25.38 5.27 13.42
CA ASP A 214 26.60 4.88 14.13
C ASP A 214 27.42 3.88 13.27
N ALA A 215 26.76 2.88 12.65
CA ALA A 215 27.43 1.93 11.75
C ALA A 215 28.05 2.60 10.50
N LEU A 216 27.33 3.54 9.88
CA LEU A 216 27.83 4.30 8.72
C LEU A 216 29.03 5.19 9.08
N GLU A 217 29.12 5.64 10.33
CA GLU A 217 30.24 6.42 10.86
C GLU A 217 31.38 5.54 11.41
N GLY A 218 31.27 4.21 11.30
CA GLY A 218 32.27 3.26 11.80
C GLY A 218 32.32 3.13 13.32
N LYS A 219 31.26 3.56 14.03
CA LYS A 219 31.13 3.43 15.48
C LYS A 219 30.55 2.05 15.85
N PRO A 220 30.86 1.52 17.05
CA PRO A 220 30.23 0.31 17.54
C PRO A 220 28.75 0.55 17.82
N ILE A 221 27.90 -0.41 17.42
CA ILE A 221 26.46 -0.39 17.72
C ILE A 221 26.26 -0.63 19.21
N LYS A 222 25.44 0.22 19.85
CA LYS A 222 25.11 0.12 21.28
C LYS A 222 24.11 -1.01 21.48
N THR A 223 24.55 -2.04 22.21
CA THR A 223 23.74 -3.19 22.62
C THR A 223 22.95 -2.87 23.88
#